data_AF-A0A0T2ZKE9-F1
#
_entry.id   AF-A0A0T2ZKE9-F1
#
_cell.length_a   1.000
_cell.length_b   1.000
_cell.length_c   1.000
_cell.angle_alpha   90.00
_cell.angle_beta   90.00
_cell.angle_gamma   90.00
#
_symmetry.space_group_name_H-M   'P 1'
#
loop_
_entity.id
_entity.type
_entity.pdbx_description
1 polymer ?
#
loop_
_entity_poly.entity_id
_entity_poly.type
_entity_poly.pdbx_seq_one_letter_code
_entity_poly.pdbx_strand_id
1 'polypeptide(L)'
;MRLNFSYSTNRWGFGPTTVHLTHNTEGWHLGAIAYTGQCDRTGAPLLYGNFDQDSVAYPQTMDRTLEYVWDQINNGAWNEAEAQQRIQEVADWVTACEKAVPKWPGWN
;
A
#
# COMPACT_ATOMS: atom_id res chain seq x y z
N MET A 1 3.19 15.25 3.33
CA MET A 1 1.91 15.06 2.60
C MET A 1 1.33 13.71 2.98
N ARG A 2 0.05 13.62 3.34
CA ARG A 2 -0.60 12.36 3.75
C ARG A 2 -1.52 11.89 2.64
N LEU A 3 -1.33 10.66 2.20
CA LEU A 3 -2.12 10.03 1.14
C LEU A 3 -2.88 8.83 1.67
N ASN A 4 -4.03 8.56 1.06
CA ASN A 4 -4.82 7.35 1.30
C ASN A 4 -4.33 6.22 0.39
N PHE A 5 -4.19 5.02 0.95
CA PHE A 5 -3.87 3.80 0.24
C PHE A 5 -4.98 2.79 0.56
N SER A 6 -5.93 2.63 -0.36
CA SER A 6 -7.12 1.81 -0.16
C SER A 6 -7.09 0.55 -1.03
N TYR A 7 -7.13 -0.63 -0.41
CA TYR A 7 -7.05 -1.92 -1.10
C TYR A 7 -8.09 -2.92 -0.57
N SER A 8 -8.38 -3.98 -1.32
CA SER A 8 -9.27 -5.07 -0.88
C SER A 8 -8.49 -6.18 -0.19
N THR A 9 -9.12 -6.87 0.75
CA THR A 9 -8.62 -8.12 1.35
C THR A 9 -9.72 -9.17 1.39
N ASN A 10 -9.39 -10.42 1.07
CA ASN A 10 -10.29 -11.55 1.14
C ASN A 10 -10.63 -11.94 2.58
N ARG A 11 -9.79 -11.57 3.56
CA ARG A 11 -9.92 -11.98 4.97
C ARG A 11 -11.18 -11.45 5.64
N TRP A 12 -11.47 -10.17 5.46
CA TRP A 12 -12.52 -9.50 6.24
C TRP A 12 -13.88 -9.50 5.55
N GLY A 13 -13.95 -9.74 4.23
CA GLY A 13 -15.21 -9.79 3.49
C GLY A 13 -16.03 -8.48 3.46
N PHE A 14 -15.49 -7.41 4.04
CA PHE A 14 -16.06 -6.05 4.02
C PHE A 14 -15.36 -5.19 2.98
N GLY A 15 -15.87 -3.96 2.76
CA GLY A 15 -15.34 -2.99 1.80
C GLY A 15 -13.83 -2.68 1.96
N PRO A 16 -13.28 -1.76 1.15
CA PRO A 16 -11.83 -1.55 1.07
C PRO A 16 -11.21 -1.21 2.43
N THR A 17 -10.09 -1.84 2.73
CA THR A 17 -9.20 -1.47 3.83
C THR A 17 -8.40 -0.24 3.41
N THR A 18 -8.33 0.77 4.27
CA THR A 18 -7.55 1.99 3.99
C THR A 18 -6.49 2.18 5.05
N VAL A 19 -5.25 2.37 4.60
CA VAL A 19 -4.12 2.82 5.41
C VAL A 19 -3.67 4.19 4.90
N HIS A 20 -2.88 4.89 5.72
CA HIS A 20 -2.36 6.20 5.34
C HIS A 20 -0.85 6.15 5.18
N LEU A 21 -0.36 6.70 4.08
CA LEU A 21 1.06 6.85 3.81
C LEU A 21 1.40 8.33 3.85
N THR A 22 2.19 8.73 4.84
CA THR A 22 2.66 10.13 4.95
C THR A 22 4.08 10.23 4.43
N HIS A 23 4.26 10.96 3.34
CA HIS A 23 5.57 11.25 2.77
C HIS A 23 6.39 12.15 3.71
N ASN A 24 7.62 11.74 4.03
CA ASN A 24 8.62 12.52 4.76
C ASN A 24 10.03 12.24 4.21
N THR A 25 11.06 12.88 4.76
CA THR A 25 12.46 12.80 4.27
C THR A 25 13.12 11.42 4.43
N GLU A 26 12.59 10.56 5.29
CA GLU A 26 13.14 9.23 5.57
C GLU A 26 12.45 8.12 4.74
N GLY A 27 11.27 8.41 4.17
CA GLY A 27 10.45 7.44 3.47
C GLY A 27 8.97 7.71 3.69
N TRP A 28 8.23 6.64 3.97
CA TRP A 28 6.81 6.71 4.31
C TRP A 28 6.61 6.56 5.81
N HIS A 29 5.75 7.37 6.42
CA HIS A 29 5.20 7.07 7.73
C HIS A 29 3.82 6.42 7.56
N LEU A 30 3.72 5.14 7.90
CA LEU A 30 2.49 4.36 7.85
C LEU A 30 1.59 4.72 9.03
N GLY A 31 0.32 4.96 8.76
CA GLY A 31 -0.76 4.97 9.73
C GLY A 31 -1.81 3.92 9.37
N ALA A 32 -1.74 2.76 10.00
CA ALA A 32 -2.75 1.70 9.95
C ALA A 32 -3.16 1.31 11.39
N ILE A 33 -4.25 0.54 11.53
CA ILE A 33 -4.78 0.15 12.84
C ILE A 33 -3.77 -0.69 13.63
N ALA A 34 -3.16 -1.69 12.99
CA ALA A 34 -2.24 -2.62 13.65
C ALA A 34 -0.77 -2.18 13.55
N TYR A 35 -0.40 -1.50 12.47
CA TYR A 35 0.95 -1.04 12.21
C TYR A 35 0.96 0.48 12.01
N THR A 36 1.73 1.18 12.83
CA THR A 36 1.97 2.62 12.67
C THR A 36 3.43 2.89 12.94
N GLY A 37 4.07 3.69 12.09
CA GLY A 37 5.48 4.01 12.26
C GLY A 37 6.19 4.37 10.96
N GLN A 38 7.50 4.56 11.09
CA GLN A 38 8.37 4.89 9.96
C GLN A 38 8.68 3.65 9.12
N CYS A 39 8.64 3.84 7.82
CA CYS A 39 9.11 2.95 6.79
C CYS A 39 10.20 3.63 5.95
N ASP A 40 10.95 2.84 5.20
CA ASP A 40 11.75 3.35 4.10
C ASP A 40 10.87 3.76 2.90
N ARG A 41 11.50 4.16 1.79
CA ARG A 41 10.82 4.62 0.56
C ARG A 41 10.02 3.51 -0.13
N THR A 42 10.36 2.25 0.14
CA THR A 42 9.68 1.07 -0.42
C THR A 42 8.44 0.69 0.38
N GLY A 43 8.21 1.34 1.54
CA GLY A 43 7.12 1.04 2.46
C GLY A 43 7.46 -0.04 3.49
N ALA A 44 8.70 -0.56 3.46
CA ALA A 44 9.16 -1.56 4.41
C ALA A 44 9.57 -0.96 5.75
N PRO A 45 9.42 -1.72 6.86
CA PRO A 45 8.84 -3.06 6.92
C PRO A 45 7.31 -3.05 7.13
N LEU A 46 6.73 -1.93 7.55
CA LEU A 46 5.41 -1.95 8.19
C LEU A 46 4.25 -2.12 7.22
N LEU A 47 4.35 -1.60 5.99
CA LEU A 47 3.28 -1.76 5.00
C LEU A 47 3.13 -3.25 4.61
N TYR A 48 4.27 -3.92 4.39
CA TYR A 48 4.30 -5.35 4.11
C TYR A 48 3.86 -6.18 5.32
N GLY A 49 4.31 -5.82 6.53
CA GLY A 49 3.83 -6.47 7.75
C GLY A 49 2.30 -6.36 7.93
N ASN A 50 1.71 -5.24 7.52
CA ASN A 50 0.26 -5.05 7.50
C ASN A 50 -0.44 -5.95 6.48
N PHE A 51 0.14 -6.15 5.29
CA PHE A 51 -0.36 -7.11 4.31
C PHE A 51 -0.22 -8.56 4.78
N ASP A 52 0.95 -8.92 5.30
CA ASP A 52 1.26 -10.27 5.76
C ASP A 52 0.35 -10.69 6.92
N GLN A 53 0.05 -9.77 7.85
CA GLN A 53 -0.89 -10.02 8.94
C GLN A 53 -2.26 -10.49 8.43
N ASP A 54 -2.73 -9.90 7.34
CA ASP A 54 -4.02 -10.18 6.72
C ASP A 54 -3.93 -11.15 5.54
N SER A 55 -2.75 -11.74 5.31
CA SER A 55 -2.47 -12.67 4.20
C SER A 55 -2.87 -12.11 2.84
N VAL A 56 -2.68 -10.81 2.65
CA VAL A 56 -2.99 -10.10 1.40
C VAL A 56 -1.96 -10.46 0.36
N ALA A 57 -2.38 -10.93 -0.80
CA ALA A 57 -1.51 -11.09 -1.97
C ALA A 57 -1.27 -9.72 -2.61
N TYR A 58 0.01 -9.38 -2.77
CA TYR A 58 0.45 -8.13 -3.38
C TYR A 58 1.52 -8.41 -4.46
N PRO A 59 1.80 -7.42 -5.33
CA PRO A 59 2.75 -7.60 -6.41
C PRO A 59 4.20 -7.66 -5.90
N GLN A 60 5.00 -8.55 -6.49
CA GLN A 60 6.40 -8.76 -6.07
C GLN A 60 7.27 -7.50 -6.21
N THR A 61 7.03 -6.65 -7.22
CA THR A 61 7.84 -5.46 -7.48
C THR A 61 7.18 -4.16 -7.01
N MET A 62 6.24 -4.27 -6.06
CA MET A 62 5.56 -3.10 -5.50
C MET A 62 6.54 -2.17 -4.78
N ASP A 63 7.59 -2.72 -4.17
CA ASP A 63 8.70 -2.00 -3.53
C ASP A 63 9.30 -0.91 -4.43
N ARG A 64 9.66 -1.28 -5.67
CA ARG A 64 10.24 -0.38 -6.66
C ARG A 64 9.25 0.67 -7.14
N THR A 65 7.98 0.28 -7.29
CA THR A 65 6.93 1.22 -7.70
C THR A 65 6.66 2.25 -6.60
N LEU A 66 6.62 1.83 -5.34
CA LEU A 66 6.39 2.72 -4.20
C LEU A 66 7.58 3.67 -3.98
N GLU A 67 8.81 3.18 -4.14
CA GLU A 67 10.02 4.01 -4.10
C GLU A 67 10.02 5.05 -5.22
N TYR A 68 9.66 4.65 -6.44
CA TYR A 68 9.51 5.59 -7.56
C TYR A 68 8.47 6.68 -7.25
N VAL A 69 7.30 6.30 -6.72
CA VAL A 69 6.27 7.27 -6.33
C VAL A 69 6.80 8.25 -5.28
N TRP A 70 7.53 7.75 -4.29
CA TRP A 70 8.17 8.58 -3.28
C TRP A 70 9.15 9.58 -3.91
N ASP A 71 10.02 9.12 -4.81
CA ASP A 71 11.01 9.99 -5.46
C ASP A 71 10.35 11.10 -6.29
N GLN A 72 9.26 10.80 -7.00
CA GLN A 72 8.54 11.81 -7.79
C GLN A 72 7.91 12.90 -6.90
N ILE A 73 7.36 12.51 -5.76
CA ILE A 73 6.84 13.45 -4.76
C ILE A 73 7.98 14.29 -4.18
N ASN A 74 9.07 13.65 -3.78
CA ASN A 74 10.23 14.32 -3.19
C ASN A 74 10.87 15.33 -4.16
N ASN A 75 10.89 15.02 -5.45
CA ASN A 75 11.41 15.90 -6.50
C ASN A 75 10.44 17.02 -6.89
N GLY A 76 9.25 17.09 -6.27
CA GLY A 76 8.22 18.07 -6.60
C GLY A 76 7.61 17.89 -8.00
N ALA A 77 7.76 16.70 -8.60
CA ALA A 77 7.23 16.41 -9.93
C ALA A 77 5.70 16.25 -9.93
N TRP A 78 5.12 15.87 -8.78
CA TRP A 78 3.68 15.69 -8.61
C TRP A 78 3.13 16.54 -7.48
N ASN A 79 1.98 17.15 -7.71
CA ASN A 79 1.17 17.75 -6.65
C ASN A 79 0.40 16.68 -5.84
N GLU A 80 -0.32 17.10 -4.80
CA GLU A 80 -1.04 16.19 -3.91
C GLU A 80 -2.12 15.35 -4.61
N ALA A 81 -2.85 15.92 -5.56
CA ALA A 81 -3.88 15.19 -6.30
C ALA A 81 -3.27 14.14 -7.23
N GLU A 82 -2.20 14.47 -7.93
CA GLU A 82 -1.45 13.53 -8.77
C GLU A 82 -0.82 12.42 -7.94
N ALA A 83 -0.18 12.76 -6.82
CA ALA A 83 0.38 11.79 -5.90
C ALA A 83 -0.68 10.85 -5.32
N GLN A 84 -1.85 11.38 -4.94
CA GLN A 84 -2.97 10.61 -4.45
C GLN A 84 -3.53 9.66 -5.52
N GLN A 85 -3.57 10.09 -6.78
CA GLN A 85 -3.96 9.21 -7.88
C GLN A 85 -2.95 8.07 -8.07
N ARG A 86 -1.65 8.37 -8.15
CA ARG A 86 -0.59 7.37 -8.40
C ARG A 86 -0.48 6.36 -7.29
N ILE A 87 -0.58 6.78 -6.02
CA ILE A 87 -0.52 5.85 -4.90
C ILE A 87 -1.77 4.95 -4.86
N GLN A 88 -2.92 5.45 -5.29
CA GLN A 88 -4.13 4.63 -5.40
C GLN A 88 -4.01 3.61 -6.54
N GLU A 89 -3.37 3.96 -7.67
CA GLU A 89 -3.05 3.00 -8.74
C GLU A 89 -2.18 1.83 -8.23
N VAL A 90 -1.25 2.09 -7.29
CA VAL A 90 -0.48 1.03 -6.61
C VAL A 90 -1.39 0.18 -5.70
N ALA A 91 -2.31 0.79 -4.96
CA ALA A 91 -3.25 0.06 -4.09
C ALA A 91 -4.27 -0.78 -4.89
N ASP A 92 -4.66 -0.30 -6.06
CA ASP A 92 -5.52 -1.03 -7.00
C ASP A 92 -4.79 -2.25 -7.58
N TRP A 93 -3.48 -2.16 -7.78
CA TRP A 93 -2.66 -3.30 -8.19
C TRP A 93 -2.61 -4.38 -7.09
N VAL A 94 -2.47 -3.98 -5.82
CA VAL A 94 -2.61 -4.90 -4.67
C VAL A 94 -3.99 -5.57 -4.70
N THR A 95 -5.05 -4.78 -4.89
CA THR A 95 -6.42 -5.31 -4.99
C THR A 95 -6.57 -6.31 -6.14
N ALA A 96 -5.94 -6.07 -7.29
CA ALA A 96 -5.98 -6.97 -8.43
C ALA A 96 -5.27 -8.30 -8.13
N CYS A 97 -4.11 -8.25 -7.48
CA CYS A 97 -3.40 -9.45 -7.02
C CYS A 97 -4.24 -10.25 -6.02
N GLU A 98 -4.78 -9.58 -5.00
CA GLU A 98 -5.60 -10.21 -3.97
C GLU A 98 -6.86 -10.89 -4.55
N LYS A 99 -7.52 -10.24 -5.51
CA LYS A 99 -8.71 -10.81 -6.16
C LYS A 99 -8.40 -11.95 -7.12
N ALA A 100 -7.16 -12.03 -7.61
CA ALA A 100 -6.72 -13.09 -8.52
C ALA A 100 -6.34 -14.38 -7.77
N VAL A 101 -6.24 -14.36 -6.44
CA VAL A 101 -5.98 -15.55 -5.63
C VAL A 101 -7.10 -16.59 -5.87
N PRO A 102 -6.77 -17.83 -6.29
CA PRO A 102 -7.76 -18.89 -6.48
C PRO A 102 -8.50 -19.18 -5.17
N LYS A 103 -9.81 -19.41 -5.24
CA LYS A 103 -10.62 -19.78 -4.06
C LYS A 103 -10.84 -21.28 -4.05
N TRP A 104 -10.33 -21.96 -3.03
CA TRP A 104 -10.43 -23.41 -2.89
C TRP A 104 -11.16 -23.80 -1.61
N PRO A 105 -12.21 -24.62 -1.70
CA PRO A 105 -12.92 -25.10 -0.52
C PRO A 105 -11.97 -25.73 0.51
N GLY A 106 -12.01 -25.21 1.74
CA GLY A 106 -11.21 -25.71 2.86
C GLY A 106 -9.83 -25.09 3.03
N TRP A 107 -9.44 -24.12 2.19
CA TRP A 107 -8.19 -23.37 2.35
C TRP A 107 -8.41 -21.86 2.44
N ASN A 108 -9.04 -21.24 1.43
CA ASN A 108 -9.16 -19.79 1.30
C ASN A 108 -10.47 -19.33 0.63
#